data_AF-A0A3C1Y304-F1
#
_entry.id   AF-A0A3C1Y304-F1
#
_cell.length_a   1.000
_cell.length_b   1.000
_cell.length_c   1.000
_cell.angle_alpha   90.00
_cell.angle_beta   90.00
_cell.angle_gamma   90.00
#
_symmetry.space_group_name_H-M   'P 1'
#
loop_
_entity.id
_entity.type
_entity.pdbx_description
1 polymer ?
#
loop_
_entity_poly.entity_id
_entity_poly.type
_entity_poly.pdbx_seq_one_letter_code
_entity_poly.pdbx_strand_id
1 'polypeptide(L)'
;MNAGKPVSAGPRPAWRRLRKAVFILAGLAVLVVVTLMGVRLYDIQQGPPLAAWHTYVPQELDAERLDRSTWDDYLAHEEQLFTLVRQNVGDKLLPEDKVDSNRYFADAKVYPEHFAHDWNRSFVLMPPGEPQGVAVLLHGLTDSPYSLRHVAAHYQSVGYVAIAIRMPGHGTVPGGLTDAHWEDWAAATRLAVREARR
;
A
#
# COMPACT_ATOMS: atom_id res chain seq x y z
N MET A 1 -42.59 30.60 80.85
CA MET A 1 -41.40 29.93 80.29
C MET A 1 -41.77 28.50 79.97
N ASN A 2 -41.82 28.12 78.69
CA ASN A 2 -41.88 26.70 78.29
C ASN A 2 -40.87 26.54 77.15
N ALA A 3 -39.71 25.98 77.48
CA ALA A 3 -38.58 25.81 76.58
C ALA A 3 -38.89 24.69 75.57
N GLY A 4 -38.80 25.01 74.28
CA GLY A 4 -38.94 24.03 73.20
C GLY A 4 -37.85 22.96 73.28
N LYS A 5 -38.25 21.68 73.24
CA LYS A 5 -37.33 20.56 73.13
C LYS A 5 -36.73 20.50 71.71
N PRO A 6 -35.43 20.20 71.56
CA PRO A 6 -34.83 20.00 70.24
C PRO A 6 -35.32 18.67 69.66
N VAL A 7 -35.88 18.70 68.45
CA VAL A 7 -36.25 17.51 67.70
C VAL A 7 -34.96 16.81 67.27
N SER A 8 -34.72 15.62 67.80
CA SER A 8 -33.63 14.75 67.35
C SER A 8 -33.92 14.26 65.93
N ALA A 9 -33.02 14.54 65.00
CA ALA A 9 -33.11 14.00 63.64
C ALA A 9 -32.90 12.48 63.69
N GLY A 10 -33.97 11.72 63.52
CA GLY A 10 -33.93 10.25 63.47
C GLY A 10 -32.98 9.72 62.37
N PRO A 11 -32.42 8.51 62.54
CA PRO A 11 -31.43 7.96 61.62
C PRO A 11 -31.97 7.92 60.18
N ARG A 12 -31.22 8.52 59.24
CA ARG A 12 -31.58 8.52 57.81
C ARG A 12 -31.78 7.07 57.35
N PRO A 13 -32.89 6.72 56.67
CA PRO A 13 -33.25 5.34 56.44
C PRO A 13 -32.25 4.66 55.49
N ALA A 14 -31.79 3.47 55.86
CA ALA A 14 -30.74 2.71 55.17
C ALA A 14 -31.03 2.51 53.67
N TRP A 15 -32.31 2.42 53.27
CA TRP A 15 -32.74 2.30 51.88
C TRP A 15 -32.30 3.48 50.99
N ARG A 16 -32.25 4.70 51.52
CA ARG A 16 -31.78 5.89 50.77
C ARG A 16 -30.27 5.82 50.48
N ARG A 17 -29.50 5.21 51.39
CA ARG A 17 -28.05 5.01 51.20
C ARG A 17 -27.81 3.89 50.17
N LEU A 18 -28.55 2.79 50.27
CA LEU A 18 -28.50 1.69 49.30
C LEU A 18 -28.88 2.16 47.89
N ARG A 19 -29.98 2.91 47.74
CA ARG A 19 -30.40 3.46 46.45
C ARG A 19 -29.34 4.38 45.84
N LYS A 20 -28.73 5.26 46.64
CA LYS A 20 -27.63 6.13 46.19
C LYS A 20 -26.42 5.32 45.74
N ALA A 21 -26.03 4.29 46.48
CA ALA A 21 -24.93 3.42 46.11
C ALA A 21 -25.19 2.70 44.78
N VAL A 22 -26.41 2.17 44.58
CA VAL A 22 -26.82 1.53 43.32
C VAL A 22 -26.74 2.51 42.14
N PHE A 23 -27.24 3.75 42.29
CA PHE A 23 -27.14 4.76 41.22
C PHE A 23 -25.69 5.15 40.91
N ILE A 24 -24.83 5.28 41.93
CA ILE A 24 -23.40 5.58 41.73
C ILE A 24 -22.72 4.42 41.00
N LEU A 25 -22.96 3.18 41.41
CA LEU A 25 -22.40 1.99 40.77
C LEU A 25 -22.89 1.82 39.32
N ALA A 26 -24.18 2.06 39.07
CA ALA A 26 -24.73 2.07 37.71
C ALA A 26 -24.11 3.17 36.85
N GLY A 27 -23.93 4.38 37.39
CA GLY A 27 -23.24 5.48 36.69
C GLY A 27 -21.79 5.15 36.38
N LEU A 28 -21.06 4.53 37.33
CA LEU A 28 -19.70 4.03 37.11
C LEU A 28 -19.65 2.94 36.04
N ALA A 29 -20.59 1.99 36.06
CA ALA A 29 -20.68 0.94 35.05
C ALA A 29 -20.96 1.52 33.65
N VAL A 30 -21.89 2.48 33.54
CA VAL A 30 -22.16 3.19 32.27
C VAL A 30 -20.92 3.95 31.81
N LEU A 31 -20.22 4.65 32.70
CA LEU A 31 -18.98 5.36 32.37
C LEU A 31 -17.92 4.39 31.82
N VAL A 32 -17.71 3.25 32.49
CA VAL A 32 -16.79 2.20 32.02
C VAL A 32 -17.18 1.70 30.64
N VAL A 33 -18.46 1.39 30.41
CA VAL A 33 -18.94 0.91 29.10
C VAL A 33 -18.73 1.98 28.02
N VAL A 34 -19.06 3.24 28.29
CA VAL A 34 -18.86 4.34 27.33
C VAL A 34 -17.38 4.56 27.03
N THR A 35 -16.50 4.50 28.05
CA THR A 35 -15.06 4.60 27.85
C THR A 35 -14.53 3.44 27.02
N LEU A 36 -14.90 2.19 27.34
CA LEU A 36 -14.49 1.02 26.56
C LEU A 36 -14.99 1.09 25.11
N MET A 37 -16.22 1.55 24.90
CA MET A 37 -16.77 1.79 23.56
C MET A 37 -15.99 2.87 22.82
N GLY A 38 -15.67 3.98 23.49
CA GLY A 38 -14.86 5.07 22.93
C GLY A 38 -13.46 4.62 22.53
N VAL A 39 -12.77 3.88 23.40
CA VAL A 39 -11.46 3.28 23.09
C VAL A 39 -11.59 2.32 21.92
N ARG A 40 -12.60 1.46 21.90
CA ARG A 40 -12.78 0.49 20.82
C ARG A 40 -13.06 1.17 19.47
N LEU A 41 -13.86 2.24 19.46
CA LEU A 41 -14.11 3.03 18.26
C LEU A 41 -12.84 3.71 17.76
N TYR A 42 -12.02 4.25 18.68
CA TYR A 42 -10.72 4.83 18.34
C TYR A 42 -9.79 3.77 17.72
N ASP A 43 -9.64 2.60 18.35
CA ASP A 43 -8.79 1.52 17.86
C ASP A 43 -9.23 1.00 16.47
N ILE A 44 -10.54 0.85 16.24
CA ILE A 44 -11.06 0.40 14.93
C ILE A 44 -10.75 1.42 13.82
N GLN A 45 -10.70 2.71 14.13
CA GLN A 45 -10.39 3.76 13.15
C GLN A 45 -8.89 3.83 12.79
N GLN A 46 -8.00 3.36 13.66
CA GLN A 46 -6.56 3.39 13.38
C GLN A 46 -6.10 2.28 12.40
N GLY A 47 -6.88 1.20 12.29
CA GLY A 47 -6.51 0.04 11.48
C GLY A 47 -5.28 -0.71 12.03
N PRO A 48 -4.86 -1.79 11.35
CA PRO A 48 -3.61 -2.47 11.69
C PRO A 48 -2.40 -1.56 11.40
N PRO A 49 -1.26 -1.77 12.07
CA PRO A 49 -0.03 -1.04 11.76
C PRO A 49 0.39 -1.24 10.30
N LEU A 50 1.07 -0.24 9.74
CA LEU A 50 1.60 -0.32 8.39
C LEU A 50 2.65 -1.44 8.27
N ALA A 51 2.38 -2.39 7.38
CA ALA A 51 3.35 -3.43 7.01
C ALA A 51 4.57 -2.89 6.23
N ALA A 52 5.59 -3.74 6.06
CA ALA A 52 6.87 -3.36 5.43
C ALA A 52 6.72 -2.79 4.01
N TRP A 53 5.79 -3.29 3.20
CA TRP A 53 5.54 -2.77 1.83
C TRP A 53 4.84 -1.40 1.81
N HIS A 54 4.26 -0.96 2.92
CA HIS A 54 3.67 0.38 3.02
C HIS A 54 4.70 1.44 3.41
N THR A 55 5.77 1.06 4.10
CA THR A 55 6.74 1.99 4.70
C THR A 55 8.08 2.02 3.98
N TYR A 56 8.47 0.94 3.31
CA TYR A 56 9.68 0.93 2.49
C TYR A 56 9.47 1.75 1.22
N VAL A 57 10.36 2.72 1.00
CA VAL A 57 10.40 3.56 -0.21
C VAL A 57 11.67 3.21 -0.99
N PRO A 58 11.55 2.46 -2.11
CA PRO A 58 12.70 2.17 -2.98
C PRO A 58 13.20 3.46 -3.64
N GLN A 59 14.52 3.59 -3.80
CA GLN A 59 15.11 4.73 -4.47
C GLN A 59 15.03 4.57 -6.00
N GLU A 60 14.18 5.36 -6.65
CA GLU A 60 14.01 5.41 -8.10
C GLU A 60 15.05 6.33 -8.78
N LEU A 61 15.11 6.28 -10.12
CA LEU A 61 15.79 7.31 -10.91
C LEU A 61 14.91 8.57 -10.97
N ASP A 62 15.53 9.72 -10.71
CA ASP A 62 14.91 11.03 -10.94
C ASP A 62 14.83 11.38 -12.43
N ALA A 63 14.05 12.42 -12.75
CA ALA A 63 13.85 12.91 -14.11
C ALA A 63 15.18 13.23 -14.85
N GLU A 64 16.17 13.84 -14.18
CA GLU A 64 17.45 14.21 -14.81
C GLU A 64 18.27 12.96 -15.18
N ARG A 65 18.25 11.94 -14.31
CA ARG A 65 18.92 10.68 -14.57
C ARG A 65 18.21 9.90 -15.67
N LEU A 66 16.87 9.82 -15.62
CA LEU A 66 16.05 9.19 -16.65
C LEU A 66 16.27 9.81 -18.04
N ASP A 67 16.42 11.13 -18.13
CA ASP A 67 16.68 11.79 -19.43
C ASP A 67 18.04 11.44 -20.04
N ARG A 68 19.02 11.06 -19.21
CA ARG A 68 20.36 10.64 -19.64
C ARG A 68 20.54 9.13 -19.76
N SER A 69 19.62 8.34 -19.21
CA SER A 69 19.66 6.88 -19.24
C SER A 69 19.19 6.29 -20.57
N THR A 70 19.77 5.15 -20.91
CA THR A 70 19.26 4.23 -21.94
C THR A 70 18.21 3.28 -21.36
N TRP A 71 17.51 2.54 -22.22
CA TRP A 71 16.59 1.48 -21.79
C TRP A 71 17.30 0.40 -20.95
N ASP A 72 18.51 0.01 -21.35
CA ASP A 72 19.31 -0.98 -20.61
C ASP A 72 19.73 -0.46 -19.22
N ASP A 73 20.10 0.81 -19.11
CA ASP A 73 20.40 1.43 -17.80
C ASP A 73 19.16 1.42 -16.89
N TYR A 74 17.98 1.70 -17.47
CA TYR A 74 16.72 1.68 -16.76
C TYR A 74 16.36 0.26 -16.29
N LEU A 75 16.47 -0.75 -17.15
CA LEU A 75 16.22 -2.16 -16.77
C LEU A 75 17.20 -2.66 -15.71
N ALA A 76 18.47 -2.26 -15.79
CA ALA A 76 19.47 -2.60 -14.78
C ALA A 76 19.13 -1.99 -13.41
N HIS A 77 18.65 -0.74 -13.39
CA HIS A 77 18.16 -0.12 -12.16
C HIS A 77 16.86 -0.74 -11.66
N GLU A 78 15.93 -1.11 -12.56
CA GLU A 78 14.71 -1.84 -12.21
C GLU A 78 15.04 -3.17 -11.52
N GLU A 79 16.00 -3.94 -12.02
CA GLU A 79 16.41 -5.19 -11.35
C GLU A 79 16.99 -4.95 -9.94
N GLN A 80 17.75 -3.87 -9.76
CA GLN A 80 18.26 -3.46 -8.45
C GLN A 80 17.11 -3.10 -7.50
N LEU A 81 16.11 -2.36 -7.98
CA LEU A 81 14.92 -2.00 -7.21
C LEU A 81 14.16 -3.24 -6.71
N PHE A 82 13.87 -4.20 -7.59
CA PHE A 82 13.18 -5.43 -7.18
C PHE A 82 14.01 -6.28 -6.21
N THR A 83 15.34 -6.29 -6.37
CA THR A 83 16.25 -6.92 -5.40
C THR A 83 16.16 -6.26 -4.03
N LEU A 84 16.17 -4.93 -3.98
CA LEU A 84 16.03 -4.18 -2.74
C LEU A 84 14.66 -4.36 -2.07
N VAL A 85 13.59 -4.49 -2.87
CA VAL A 85 12.24 -4.81 -2.37
C VAL A 85 12.22 -6.20 -1.73
N ARG A 86 12.80 -7.23 -2.36
CA ARG A 86 12.92 -8.55 -1.73
C ARG A 86 13.62 -8.46 -0.37
N GLN A 87 14.76 -7.76 -0.31
CA GLN A 87 15.57 -7.64 0.91
C GLN A 87 14.90 -6.81 2.03
N ASN A 88 14.16 -5.76 1.68
CA ASN A 88 13.60 -4.83 2.67
C ASN A 88 12.12 -5.06 2.98
N VAL A 89 11.43 -5.86 2.17
CA VAL A 89 10.03 -6.21 2.37
C VAL A 89 9.88 -7.71 2.53
N GLY A 90 10.22 -8.50 1.51
CA GLY A 90 10.01 -9.95 1.50
C GLY A 90 10.72 -10.66 2.67
N ASP A 91 12.02 -10.42 2.81
CA ASP A 91 12.85 -11.03 3.86
C ASP A 91 12.50 -10.52 5.27
N LYS A 92 11.82 -9.37 5.35
CA LYS A 92 11.42 -8.71 6.61
C LYS A 92 9.94 -8.88 6.93
N LEU A 93 9.22 -9.75 6.20
CA LEU A 93 7.83 -10.05 6.49
C LEU A 93 7.68 -10.65 7.90
N LEU A 94 6.73 -10.11 8.67
CA LEU A 94 6.33 -10.66 9.95
C LEU A 94 5.65 -12.02 9.75
N PRO A 95 5.68 -12.93 10.74
CA PRO A 95 5.04 -14.23 10.61
C PRO A 95 3.56 -14.17 10.21
N GLU A 96 2.82 -13.18 10.70
CA GLU A 96 1.42 -12.94 10.36
C GLU A 96 1.19 -12.50 8.91
N ASP A 97 2.19 -11.91 8.26
CA ASP A 97 2.11 -11.44 6.87
C ASP A 97 2.49 -12.55 5.86
N LYS A 98 3.01 -13.69 6.32
CA LYS A 98 3.39 -14.83 5.49
C LYS A 98 2.17 -15.69 5.13
N VAL A 99 1.28 -15.11 4.34
CA VAL A 99 0.02 -15.72 3.88
C VAL A 99 0.01 -15.89 2.37
N ASP A 100 -0.74 -16.89 1.87
CA ASP A 100 -0.83 -17.24 0.44
C ASP A 100 -1.30 -16.10 -0.48
N SER A 101 -1.95 -15.07 0.07
CA SER A 101 -2.41 -13.89 -0.67
C SER A 101 -1.40 -12.75 -0.70
N ASN A 102 -0.29 -12.84 0.03
CA ASN A 102 0.72 -11.79 0.08
C ASN A 102 1.73 -11.95 -1.07
N ARG A 103 1.71 -11.04 -2.04
CA ARG A 103 2.62 -11.04 -3.19
C ARG A 103 4.10 -10.83 -2.86
N TYR A 104 4.43 -10.45 -1.63
CA TYR A 104 5.82 -10.30 -1.18
C TYR A 104 6.35 -11.55 -0.46
N PHE A 105 5.47 -12.51 -0.13
CA PHE A 105 5.88 -13.74 0.51
C PHE A 105 6.35 -14.74 -0.55
N ALA A 106 7.64 -15.11 -0.50
CA ALA A 106 8.26 -15.95 -1.53
C ALA A 106 7.57 -17.31 -1.71
N ASP A 107 7.04 -17.92 -0.65
CA ASP A 107 6.35 -19.22 -0.78
C ASP A 107 4.89 -19.09 -1.23
N ALA A 108 4.36 -17.87 -1.38
CA ALA A 108 2.98 -17.65 -1.79
C ALA A 108 2.77 -17.99 -3.28
N LYS A 109 1.58 -18.51 -3.61
CA LYS A 109 1.20 -18.80 -5.02
C LYS A 109 1.11 -17.55 -5.89
N VAL A 110 0.89 -16.40 -5.26
CA VAL A 110 0.77 -15.10 -5.94
C VAL A 110 2.11 -14.35 -6.00
N TYR A 111 3.21 -14.96 -5.56
CA TYR A 111 4.55 -14.37 -5.65
C TYR A 111 4.96 -14.18 -7.13
N PRO A 112 5.26 -12.95 -7.58
CA PRO A 112 5.46 -12.66 -9.00
C PRO A 112 6.55 -13.49 -9.70
N GLU A 113 7.60 -13.90 -8.98
CA GLU A 113 8.72 -14.65 -9.58
C GLU A 113 8.39 -16.13 -9.84
N HIS A 114 7.24 -16.61 -9.38
CA HIS A 114 6.75 -17.95 -9.74
C HIS A 114 6.12 -18.01 -11.15
N PHE A 115 5.83 -16.85 -11.77
CA PHE A 115 5.26 -16.80 -13.10
C PHE A 115 6.37 -16.73 -14.16
N ALA A 116 6.09 -17.25 -15.36
CA ALA A 116 7.04 -17.20 -16.48
C ALA A 116 7.46 -15.76 -16.87
N HIS A 117 6.62 -14.79 -16.53
CA HIS A 117 6.92 -13.37 -16.73
C HIS A 117 6.31 -12.55 -15.58
N ASP A 118 7.13 -11.79 -14.87
CA ASP A 118 6.67 -10.81 -13.89
C ASP A 118 6.24 -9.54 -14.62
N TRP A 119 4.96 -9.49 -14.98
CA TRP A 119 4.39 -8.36 -15.71
C TRP A 119 4.35 -7.06 -14.89
N ASN A 120 4.80 -7.02 -13.62
CA ASN A 120 4.98 -5.73 -12.93
C ASN A 120 6.23 -4.97 -13.37
N ARG A 121 7.10 -5.62 -14.14
CA ARG A 121 8.34 -5.07 -14.69
C ARG A 121 8.13 -4.52 -16.08
N SER A 122 9.07 -3.70 -16.51
CA SER A 122 9.10 -3.18 -17.87
C SER A 122 9.39 -4.30 -18.86
N PHE A 123 8.76 -4.27 -20.04
CA PHE A 123 8.91 -5.32 -21.02
C PHE A 123 8.80 -4.82 -22.47
N VAL A 124 9.38 -5.60 -23.39
CA VAL A 124 9.28 -5.41 -24.84
C VAL A 124 8.78 -6.70 -25.46
N LEU A 125 7.69 -6.62 -26.25
CA LEU A 125 7.19 -7.74 -27.04
C LEU A 125 7.49 -7.49 -28.52
N MET A 126 8.28 -8.37 -29.12
CA MET A 126 8.57 -8.33 -30.57
C MET A 126 7.48 -9.07 -31.35
N PRO A 127 6.96 -8.50 -32.44
CA PRO A 127 6.02 -9.21 -33.31
C PRO A 127 6.74 -10.33 -34.08
N PRO A 128 6.02 -11.36 -34.56
CA PRO A 128 6.58 -12.30 -35.51
C PRO A 128 6.85 -11.60 -36.86
N GLY A 129 8.06 -11.73 -37.40
CA GLY A 129 8.45 -11.12 -38.67
C GLY A 129 8.97 -9.69 -38.56
N GLU A 130 8.94 -8.95 -39.65
CA GLU A 130 9.41 -7.55 -39.70
C GLU A 130 8.41 -6.61 -39.00
N PRO A 131 8.84 -5.79 -38.03
CA PRO A 131 7.95 -4.85 -37.36
C PRO A 131 7.36 -3.80 -38.30
N GLN A 132 6.05 -3.58 -38.19
CA GLN A 132 5.32 -2.54 -38.94
C GLN A 132 5.33 -1.18 -38.21
N GLY A 133 5.65 -1.18 -36.92
CA GLY A 133 5.70 0.01 -36.08
C GLY A 133 5.97 -0.34 -34.62
N VAL A 134 5.97 0.69 -33.77
CA VAL A 134 6.19 0.55 -32.33
C VAL A 134 5.05 1.21 -31.56
N ALA A 135 4.50 0.52 -30.57
CA ALA A 135 3.53 1.02 -29.61
C ALA A 135 4.21 1.17 -28.25
N VAL A 136 4.32 2.41 -27.76
CA VAL A 136 4.76 2.71 -26.38
C VAL A 136 3.53 2.77 -25.49
N LEU A 137 3.50 1.94 -24.46
CA LEU A 137 2.37 1.75 -23.57
C LEU A 137 2.71 2.24 -22.17
N LEU A 138 1.83 3.10 -21.64
CA LEU A 138 1.95 3.69 -20.30
C LEU A 138 0.75 3.25 -19.46
N HIS A 139 0.99 2.78 -18.24
CA HIS A 139 -0.08 2.41 -17.31
C HIS A 139 -0.57 3.61 -16.48
N GLY A 140 -1.69 3.44 -15.77
CA GLY A 140 -2.28 4.48 -14.91
C GLY A 140 -1.62 4.60 -13.53
N LEU A 141 -2.02 5.64 -12.79
CA LEU A 141 -1.61 5.85 -11.40
C LEU A 141 -1.97 4.64 -10.54
N THR A 142 -1.09 4.23 -9.63
CA THR A 142 -1.22 3.05 -8.74
C THR A 142 -1.10 1.68 -9.40
N ASP A 143 -0.95 1.62 -10.72
CA ASP A 143 -0.89 0.37 -11.49
C ASP A 143 0.57 -0.07 -11.77
N SER A 144 0.76 -1.06 -12.63
CA SER A 144 2.04 -1.48 -13.19
C SER A 144 1.88 -1.85 -14.68
N PRO A 145 2.96 -2.20 -15.40
CA PRO A 145 2.84 -2.74 -16.76
C PRO A 145 1.92 -3.98 -16.87
N TYR A 146 1.55 -4.61 -15.75
CA TYR A 146 0.69 -5.79 -15.69
C TYR A 146 -0.65 -5.56 -16.38
N SER A 147 -1.26 -4.38 -16.20
CA SER A 147 -2.54 -4.07 -16.82
C SER A 147 -2.46 -3.92 -18.34
N LEU A 148 -1.27 -3.60 -18.86
CA LEU A 148 -1.04 -3.42 -20.29
C LEU A 148 -0.77 -4.73 -21.02
N ARG A 149 -0.53 -5.86 -20.33
CA ARG A 149 -0.09 -7.13 -20.94
C ARG A 149 -0.96 -7.59 -22.13
N HIS A 150 -2.28 -7.44 -22.03
CA HIS A 150 -3.20 -7.86 -23.10
C HIS A 150 -3.26 -6.84 -24.24
N VAL A 151 -3.09 -5.55 -23.94
CA VAL A 151 -2.97 -4.49 -24.96
C VAL A 151 -1.67 -4.68 -25.73
N ALA A 152 -0.56 -4.94 -25.05
CA ALA A 152 0.73 -5.22 -25.65
C ALA A 152 0.69 -6.47 -26.53
N ALA A 153 0.09 -7.56 -26.05
CA ALA A 153 -0.09 -8.78 -26.83
C ALA A 153 -0.94 -8.53 -28.10
N HIS A 154 -1.95 -7.66 -28.02
CA HIS A 154 -2.73 -7.29 -29.19
C HIS A 154 -1.87 -6.55 -30.22
N TYR A 155 -1.13 -5.52 -29.83
CA TYR A 155 -0.20 -4.80 -30.73
C TYR A 155 0.84 -5.73 -31.35
N GLN A 156 1.43 -6.62 -30.54
CA GLN A 156 2.34 -7.67 -31.02
C GLN A 156 1.68 -8.54 -32.10
N SER A 157 0.43 -8.97 -31.90
CA SER A 157 -0.29 -9.83 -32.85
C SER A 157 -0.59 -9.17 -34.20
N VAL A 158 -0.64 -7.83 -34.24
CA VAL A 158 -0.87 -7.06 -35.47
C VAL A 158 0.41 -6.44 -36.04
N GLY A 159 1.58 -6.92 -35.62
CA GLY A 159 2.87 -6.58 -36.24
C GLY A 159 3.62 -5.41 -35.61
N TYR A 160 3.25 -4.94 -34.42
CA TYR A 160 3.93 -3.85 -33.73
C TYR A 160 4.86 -4.37 -32.65
N VAL A 161 6.02 -3.74 -32.47
CA VAL A 161 6.78 -3.86 -31.21
C VAL A 161 5.96 -3.18 -30.12
N ALA A 162 5.70 -3.85 -29.01
CA ALA A 162 5.04 -3.25 -27.87
C ALA A 162 6.04 -3.04 -26.73
N ILE A 163 6.30 -1.79 -26.35
CA ILE A 163 7.16 -1.40 -25.24
C ILE A 163 6.28 -0.92 -24.10
N ALA A 164 6.31 -1.60 -22.96
CA ALA A 164 5.61 -1.19 -21.75
C ALA A 164 6.64 -0.86 -20.66
N ILE A 165 6.67 0.40 -20.23
CA ILE A 165 7.57 0.88 -19.18
C ILE A 165 6.83 0.96 -17.84
N ARG A 166 7.50 0.55 -16.77
CA ARG A 166 7.06 0.77 -15.38
C ARG A 166 7.34 2.22 -15.01
N MET A 167 6.34 2.92 -14.50
CA MET A 167 6.57 4.29 -14.04
C MET A 167 7.35 4.27 -12.70
N PRO A 168 8.28 5.22 -12.49
CA PRO A 168 8.90 5.41 -11.18
C PRO A 168 7.87 5.45 -10.04
N GLY A 169 8.14 4.72 -8.96
CA GLY A 169 7.26 4.55 -7.80
C GLY A 169 6.17 3.49 -7.94
N HIS A 170 6.05 2.86 -9.12
CA HIS A 170 4.98 1.90 -9.43
C HIS A 170 5.49 0.46 -9.57
N GLY A 171 4.60 -0.53 -9.57
CA GLY A 171 4.91 -1.95 -9.83
C GLY A 171 5.71 -2.68 -8.74
N THR A 172 6.32 -1.96 -7.80
CA THR A 172 7.13 -2.52 -6.70
C THR A 172 6.33 -2.62 -5.39
N VAL A 173 6.26 -1.52 -4.63
CA VAL A 173 5.60 -1.42 -3.32
C VAL A 173 4.79 -0.12 -3.22
N PRO A 174 3.66 -0.11 -2.50
CA PRO A 174 2.85 1.11 -2.32
C PRO A 174 3.64 2.30 -1.78
N GLY A 175 4.63 2.06 -0.90
CA GLY A 175 5.49 3.11 -0.38
C GLY A 175 6.26 3.89 -1.47
N GLY A 176 6.55 3.28 -2.63
CA GLY A 176 7.23 3.96 -3.73
C GLY A 176 6.48 5.18 -4.28
N LEU A 177 5.15 5.19 -4.19
CA LEU A 177 4.33 6.32 -4.64
C LEU A 177 4.48 7.57 -3.78
N THR A 178 4.96 7.46 -2.54
CA THR A 178 5.07 8.62 -1.64
C THR A 178 6.18 9.59 -2.03
N ASP A 179 7.12 9.15 -2.88
CA ASP A 179 8.25 9.95 -3.37
C ASP A 179 8.26 10.09 -4.91
N ALA A 180 7.17 9.69 -5.57
CA ALA A 180 7.05 9.75 -7.02
C ALA A 180 6.53 11.12 -7.49
N HIS A 181 7.21 11.71 -8.48
CA HIS A 181 6.83 13.00 -9.06
C HIS A 181 6.42 12.85 -10.53
N TRP A 182 5.54 13.72 -11.03
CA TRP A 182 5.05 13.62 -12.41
C TRP A 182 6.14 13.87 -13.45
N GLU A 183 7.17 14.64 -13.08
CA GLU A 183 8.37 14.88 -13.87
C GLU A 183 9.12 13.58 -14.16
N ASP A 184 9.21 12.67 -13.19
CA ASP A 184 9.85 11.36 -13.35
C ASP A 184 9.05 10.50 -14.33
N TRP A 185 7.72 10.54 -14.26
CA TRP A 185 6.85 9.81 -15.21
C TRP A 185 6.96 10.36 -16.63
N ALA A 186 7.06 11.68 -16.77
CA ALA A 186 7.29 12.32 -18.05
C ALA A 186 8.67 11.95 -18.62
N ALA A 187 9.71 11.86 -17.79
CA ALA A 187 11.05 11.44 -18.19
C ALA A 187 11.11 9.97 -18.58
N ALA A 188 10.48 9.08 -17.81
CA ALA A 188 10.33 7.66 -18.13
C ALA A 188 9.59 7.47 -19.48
N THR A 189 8.54 8.26 -19.72
CA THR A 189 7.85 8.27 -21.02
C THR A 189 8.79 8.67 -22.16
N ARG A 190 9.58 9.74 -21.99
CA ARG A 190 10.59 10.14 -22.99
C ARG A 190 11.61 9.04 -23.22
N LEU A 191 12.07 8.36 -22.17
CA LEU A 191 12.99 7.23 -22.26
C LEU A 191 12.41 6.11 -23.13
N ALA A 192 11.17 5.68 -22.87
CA ALA A 192 10.52 4.63 -23.66
C ALA A 192 10.32 5.03 -25.13
N VAL A 193 10.02 6.31 -25.40
CA VAL A 193 9.94 6.84 -26.78
C VAL A 193 11.32 6.89 -27.45
N ARG A 194 12.41 7.16 -26.73
CA ARG A 194 13.76 7.07 -27.28
C ARG A 194 14.11 5.63 -27.65
N GLU A 195 13.73 4.66 -26.81
CA GLU A 195 13.92 3.24 -27.12
C GLU A 195 13.13 2.81 -28.35
N ALA A 196 11.89 3.28 -28.51
CA ALA A 196 11.06 3.01 -29.69
C ALA A 196 11.65 3.52 -31.02
N ARG A 197 12.71 4.34 -31.00
CA ARG A 197 13.36 4.92 -32.19
C ARG A 197 14.71 4.27 -32.54
N ARG A 198 15.20 3.34 -31.73
CA ARG A 198 16.40 2.55 -32.06
C ARG A 198 16.11 1.53 -33.15
#